data_AF-A0A7T5EZD1-F1
#
_entry.id   AF-A0A7T5EZD1-F1
#
_cell.length_a   1.000
_cell.length_b   1.000
_cell.length_c   1.000
_cell.angle_alpha   90.00
_cell.angle_beta   90.00
_cell.angle_gamma   90.00
#
_symmetry.space_group_name_H-M   'P 1'
#
loop_
_entity.id
_entity.type
_entity.pdbx_description
1 polymer ?
#
loop_
_entity_poly.entity_id
_entity_poly.type
_entity_poly.pdbx_seq_one_letter_code
_entity_poly.pdbx_strand_id
1 'polypeptide(L)'
;MNQPKTFNPYVHLVKLGRVLESHTVASNVAKNSPEFVLKHIALIEQHLQFRPIAEFLSVFPLRKRYADDGTWNYFVAQEMLQRDTGTHFGRDDFNNLIMCDCFASPYLSRIGFAYMVAVGAMHKKGYRQQNDAKPTLRQFMDLNIRFFLR
;
A
#
# COMPACT_ATOMS: atom_id res chain seq x y z
N MET A 1 29.94 22.50 -2.72
CA MET A 1 29.16 21.52 -3.50
C MET A 1 28.31 20.71 -2.55
N ASN A 2 26.99 20.97 -2.48
CA ASN A 2 26.08 20.13 -1.68
C ASN A 2 25.84 18.83 -2.46
N GLN A 3 26.29 17.69 -1.94
CA GLN A 3 25.94 16.40 -2.52
C GLN A 3 24.41 16.26 -2.52
N PRO A 4 23.79 15.73 -3.60
CA PRO A 4 22.37 15.46 -3.59
C PRO A 4 22.06 14.48 -2.46
N LYS A 5 21.11 14.84 -1.60
CA LYS A 5 20.65 13.99 -0.49
C LYS A 5 20.19 12.66 -1.08
N THR A 6 20.93 11.59 -0.81
CA THR A 6 20.58 10.24 -1.26
C THR A 6 19.26 9.81 -0.61
N PHE A 7 18.34 9.26 -1.43
CA PHE A 7 17.06 8.77 -0.92
C PHE A 7 17.29 7.56 -0.02
N ASN A 8 16.80 7.63 1.22
CA ASN A 8 16.87 6.53 2.19
C ASN A 8 15.45 6.00 2.47
N PRO A 9 15.10 4.78 2.02
CA PRO A 9 13.74 4.26 2.15
C PRO A 9 13.28 4.13 3.60
N TYR A 10 14.17 3.77 4.54
CA TYR A 10 13.83 3.62 5.95
C TYR A 10 13.46 4.96 6.61
N VAL A 11 14.21 6.01 6.30
CA VAL A 11 13.91 7.38 6.79
C VAL A 11 12.58 7.85 6.21
N HIS A 12 12.31 7.55 4.94
CA HIS A 12 11.04 7.90 4.30
C HIS A 12 9.86 7.12 4.91
N LEU A 13 10.03 5.85 5.26
CA LEU A 13 9.02 5.07 5.98
C LEU A 13 8.68 5.70 7.33
N VAL A 14 9.67 6.07 8.13
CA VAL A 14 9.43 6.73 9.41
C VAL A 14 8.71 8.07 9.22
N LYS A 15 9.13 8.88 8.24
CA LYS A 15 8.48 10.16 7.94
C LYS A 15 7.03 9.98 7.50
N LEU A 16 6.76 9.05 6.59
CA LEU A 16 5.41 8.75 6.13
C LEU A 16 4.54 8.25 7.30
N GLY A 17 5.06 7.34 8.12
CA GLY A 17 4.33 6.83 9.29
C GLY A 17 4.02 7.91 10.34
N ARG A 18 4.85 8.96 10.44
CA ARG A 18 4.57 10.13 11.27
C ARG A 18 3.47 11.01 10.69
N VAL A 19 3.44 11.21 9.37
CA VAL A 19 2.36 11.93 8.69
C VAL A 19 1.02 11.20 8.86
N LEU A 20 1.04 9.87 8.83
CA LEU A 20 -0.14 9.02 9.03
C LEU A 20 -0.46 8.78 10.52
N GLU A 21 -0.12 9.73 11.39
CA GLU A 21 -0.11 9.73 12.87
C GLU A 21 -1.07 8.78 13.63
N SER A 22 -2.27 8.53 13.10
CA SER A 22 -3.23 7.54 13.59
C SER A 22 -3.94 6.82 12.43
N HIS A 23 -4.61 5.69 12.70
CA HIS A 23 -5.42 5.01 11.67
C HIS A 23 -6.52 5.90 11.09
N THR A 24 -7.09 6.82 11.89
CA THR A 24 -8.08 7.80 11.41
C THR A 24 -7.45 8.76 10.40
N VAL A 25 -6.30 9.34 10.72
CA VAL A 25 -5.55 10.23 9.80
C VAL A 25 -5.13 9.46 8.55
N ALA A 26 -4.60 8.25 8.72
CA ALA A 26 -4.20 7.36 7.64
C ALA A 26 -5.36 7.06 6.67
N SER A 27 -6.54 6.75 7.20
CA SER A 27 -7.76 6.52 6.40
C SER A 27 -8.15 7.76 5.61
N ASN A 28 -8.16 8.93 6.26
CA ASN A 28 -8.57 10.18 5.63
C ASN A 28 -7.63 10.59 4.50
N VAL A 29 -6.32 10.52 4.73
CA VAL A 29 -5.30 10.80 3.70
C VAL A 29 -5.44 9.83 2.53
N ALA A 30 -5.57 8.53 2.81
CA ALA A 30 -5.69 7.50 1.77
C ALA A 30 -6.98 7.61 0.95
N LYS A 31 -8.10 8.05 1.53
CA LYS A 31 -9.36 8.26 0.81
C LYS A 31 -9.35 9.52 -0.05
N ASN A 32 -8.82 10.61 0.50
CA ASN A 32 -8.84 11.92 -0.14
C ASN A 32 -7.72 12.07 -1.19
N SER A 33 -6.59 11.41 -0.98
CA SER A 33 -5.42 11.47 -1.85
C SER A 33 -4.75 10.09 -1.99
N PRO A 34 -5.45 9.08 -2.52
CA PRO A 34 -4.90 7.73 -2.67
C PRO A 34 -3.63 7.71 -3.52
N GLU A 35 -3.55 8.55 -4.56
CA GLU A 35 -2.40 8.65 -5.45
C GLU A 35 -1.13 9.09 -4.70
N PHE A 36 -1.27 9.96 -3.69
CA PHE A 36 -0.15 10.38 -2.83
C PHE A 36 0.43 9.19 -2.07
N VAL A 37 -0.43 8.39 -1.43
CA VAL A 37 -0.03 7.22 -0.64
C VAL A 37 0.64 6.18 -1.53
N LEU A 38 0.00 5.81 -2.64
CA LEU A 38 0.51 4.81 -3.58
C LEU A 38 1.84 5.23 -4.20
N LYS A 39 1.98 6.50 -4.59
CA LYS A 39 3.24 7.01 -5.17
C LYS A 39 4.40 6.95 -4.16
N HIS A 40 4.15 7.27 -2.89
CA HIS A 40 5.19 7.21 -1.86
C HIS A 40 5.62 5.77 -1.58
N ILE A 41 4.66 4.84 -1.53
CA ILE A 41 4.93 3.42 -1.30
C ILE A 41 5.69 2.82 -2.48
N ALA A 42 5.26 3.10 -3.71
CA ALA A 42 5.97 2.66 -4.91
C ALA A 42 7.41 3.19 -4.96
N LEU A 43 7.63 4.46 -4.56
CA LEU A 43 8.99 5.01 -4.47
C LEU A 43 9.83 4.28 -3.42
N ILE A 44 9.27 4.00 -2.24
CA ILE A 44 9.98 3.26 -1.18
C ILE A 44 10.33 1.85 -1.68
N GLU A 45 9.38 1.15 -2.26
CA GLU A 45 9.55 -0.19 -2.82
C GLU A 45 10.67 -0.23 -3.86
N GLN A 46 10.66 0.71 -4.82
CA GLN A 46 11.70 0.82 -5.84
C GLN A 46 13.11 0.94 -5.22
N HIS A 47 13.23 1.66 -4.10
CA HIS A 47 14.50 1.84 -3.39
C HIS A 47 14.85 0.70 -2.44
N LEU A 48 13.88 -0.16 -2.09
CA LEU A 48 14.10 -1.39 -1.35
C LEU A 48 14.43 -2.57 -2.25
N GLN A 49 14.06 -2.52 -3.53
CA GLN A 49 14.30 -3.61 -4.48
C GLN A 49 15.79 -4.02 -4.48
N PHE A 50 16.02 -5.33 -4.44
CA PHE A 50 17.34 -5.96 -4.31
C PHE A 50 18.10 -5.66 -3.01
N ARG A 51 17.50 -4.98 -2.02
CA ARG A 51 18.10 -4.89 -0.69
C ARG A 51 17.85 -6.17 0.11
N PRO A 52 18.75 -6.55 1.03
CA PRO A 52 18.53 -7.70 1.89
C PRO A 52 17.32 -7.48 2.79
N ILE A 53 16.44 -8.48 2.87
CA ILE A 53 15.28 -8.44 3.78
C ILE A 53 15.74 -8.42 5.25
N ALA A 54 16.84 -9.12 5.55
CA ALA A 54 17.44 -9.11 6.88
C ALA A 54 17.85 -7.69 7.34
N GLU A 55 18.33 -6.82 6.43
CA GLU A 55 18.64 -5.42 6.75
C GLU A 55 17.37 -4.67 7.14
N PHE A 56 16.28 -4.82 6.37
CA PHE A 56 15.01 -4.21 6.71
C PHE A 56 14.46 -4.68 8.06
N LEU A 57 14.51 -5.99 8.33
CA LEU A 57 14.03 -6.57 9.59
C LEU A 57 14.86 -6.14 10.81
N SER A 58 16.13 -5.77 10.62
CA SER A 58 16.95 -5.18 11.67
C SER A 58 16.46 -3.79 12.11
N VAL A 59 15.89 -3.02 11.17
CA VAL A 59 15.34 -1.67 11.42
C VAL A 59 13.88 -1.77 11.88
N PHE A 60 13.12 -2.68 11.27
CA PHE A 60 11.70 -2.89 11.52
C PHE A 60 11.45 -4.34 11.93
N PRO A 61 11.68 -4.68 13.21
CA PRO A 61 11.52 -6.04 13.68
C PRO A 61 10.06 -6.47 13.70
N LEU A 62 9.85 -7.77 13.54
CA LEU A 62 8.55 -8.41 13.75
C LEU A 62 8.10 -8.28 15.21
N ARG A 63 6.79 -8.31 15.42
CA ARG A 63 6.21 -8.33 16.77
C ARG A 63 6.61 -9.61 17.48
N LYS A 64 7.27 -9.49 18.63
CA LYS A 64 7.62 -10.61 19.51
C LYS A 64 6.42 -11.01 20.35
N ARG A 65 5.41 -11.60 19.71
CA ARG A 65 4.24 -12.18 20.38
C ARG A 65 4.29 -13.68 20.22
N TYR A 66 4.27 -14.43 21.33
CA TYR A 66 4.37 -15.90 21.31
C TYR A 66 3.06 -16.60 21.68
N ALA A 67 2.04 -15.83 22.07
CA ALA A 67 0.71 -16.35 22.33
C ALA A 67 0.02 -16.72 21.01
N ASP A 68 -0.58 -17.91 20.99
CA ASP A 68 -1.44 -18.35 19.89
C ASP A 68 -2.89 -18.02 20.23
N ASP A 69 -3.29 -16.79 19.93
CA ASP A 69 -4.65 -16.27 20.14
C ASP A 69 -5.40 -16.00 18.82
N GLY A 70 -4.95 -16.63 17.73
CA GLY A 70 -5.47 -16.38 16.39
C GLY A 70 -5.00 -15.05 15.76
N THR A 71 -4.07 -14.34 16.39
CA THR A 71 -3.37 -13.19 15.79
C THR A 71 -1.96 -13.56 15.34
N TRP A 72 -1.28 -12.67 14.63
CA TRP A 72 0.12 -12.88 14.23
C TRP A 72 1.02 -13.09 15.44
N ASN A 73 1.50 -14.32 15.60
CA ASN A 73 2.59 -14.65 16.50
C ASN A 73 3.93 -14.62 15.74
N TYR A 74 5.03 -14.50 16.48
CA TYR A 74 6.38 -14.34 15.95
C TYR A 74 6.79 -15.50 15.03
N PHE A 75 6.43 -16.74 15.40
CA PHE A 75 6.78 -17.92 14.62
C PHE A 75 6.05 -17.95 13.29
N VAL A 76 4.74 -17.66 13.28
CA VAL A 76 3.93 -17.60 12.06
C VAL A 76 4.41 -16.47 11.13
N ALA A 77 4.80 -15.32 11.69
CA ALA A 77 5.37 -14.23 10.89
C ALA A 77 6.74 -14.59 10.29
N GLN A 78 7.57 -15.35 11.01
CA GLN A 78 8.85 -15.85 10.49
C GLN A 78 8.67 -16.92 9.41
N GLU A 79 7.75 -17.86 9.60
CA GLU A 79 7.43 -18.89 8.59
C GLU A 79 6.90 -18.25 7.30
N MET A 80 6.00 -17.26 7.42
CA MET A 80 5.51 -16.51 6.26
C MET A 80 6.67 -15.83 5.53
N LEU A 81 7.60 -15.18 6.22
CA LEU A 81 8.78 -14.59 5.58
C LEU A 81 9.62 -15.64 4.87
N GLN A 82 9.90 -16.78 5.50
CA GLN A 82 10.74 -17.82 4.91
C GLN A 82 10.09 -18.47 3.67
N ARG A 83 8.76 -18.61 3.68
CA ARG A 83 8.01 -19.23 2.59
C ARG A 83 7.77 -18.27 1.43
N ASP A 84 7.37 -17.05 1.75
CA ASP A 84 6.78 -16.10 0.80
C ASP A 84 7.77 -15.03 0.35
N THR A 85 8.95 -14.90 0.99
CA THR A 85 9.97 -13.92 0.63
C THR A 85 11.36 -14.53 0.44
N GLY A 86 12.13 -13.98 -0.51
CA GLY A 86 13.50 -14.40 -0.76
C GLY A 86 14.51 -13.81 0.23
N THR A 87 15.80 -13.88 -0.09
CA THR A 87 16.84 -13.21 0.72
C THR A 87 16.90 -11.69 0.50
N HIS A 88 16.36 -11.22 -0.63
CA HIS A 88 16.33 -9.82 -1.05
C HIS A 88 14.92 -9.45 -1.50
N PHE A 89 14.55 -8.17 -1.40
CA PHE A 89 13.26 -7.69 -1.88
C PHE A 89 13.15 -7.86 -3.40
N GLY A 90 12.17 -8.65 -3.82
CA GLY A 90 11.63 -8.69 -5.16
C GLY A 90 10.58 -7.60 -5.40
N ARG A 91 9.87 -7.74 -6.51
CA ARG A 91 8.73 -6.90 -6.85
C ARG A 91 7.53 -7.30 -5.98
N ASP A 92 6.78 -6.32 -5.50
CA ASP A 92 5.57 -6.46 -4.67
C ASP A 92 5.80 -7.02 -3.24
N ASP A 93 7.00 -7.55 -2.93
CA ASP A 93 7.35 -8.08 -1.60
C ASP A 93 7.12 -7.05 -0.48
N PHE A 94 7.54 -5.81 -0.68
CA PHE A 94 7.37 -4.77 0.34
C PHE A 94 5.87 -4.48 0.59
N ASN A 95 5.09 -4.39 -0.48
CA ASN A 95 3.65 -4.12 -0.41
C ASN A 95 2.93 -5.26 0.32
N ASN A 96 3.26 -6.50 -0.02
CA ASN A 96 2.73 -7.68 0.66
C ASN A 96 3.07 -7.66 2.15
N LEU A 97 4.32 -7.37 2.49
CA LEU A 97 4.79 -7.34 3.88
C LEU A 97 4.05 -6.31 4.74
N ILE A 98 3.91 -5.07 4.28
CA ILE A 98 3.24 -4.03 5.08
C ILE A 98 1.75 -4.31 5.28
N MET A 99 1.11 -5.07 4.40
CA MET A 99 -0.30 -5.47 4.56
C MET A 99 -0.51 -6.55 5.63
N CYS A 100 0.53 -7.29 6.01
CA CYS A 100 0.42 -8.38 6.98
C CYS A 100 0.31 -7.92 8.44
N ASP A 101 0.54 -6.64 8.76
CA ASP A 101 0.49 -6.08 10.13
C ASP A 101 1.30 -6.86 11.19
N CYS A 102 2.37 -7.55 10.78
CA CYS A 102 3.18 -8.41 11.65
C CYS A 102 4.36 -7.69 12.33
N PHE A 103 4.54 -6.40 12.07
CA PHE A 103 5.65 -5.60 12.58
C PHE A 103 5.40 -5.04 13.99
N ALA A 104 6.48 -4.85 14.75
CA ALA A 104 6.43 -4.15 16.03
C ALA A 104 6.26 -2.63 15.86
N SER A 105 6.69 -2.10 14.72
CA SER A 105 6.62 -0.67 14.42
C SER A 105 5.19 -0.21 14.13
N PRO A 106 4.60 0.71 14.93
CA PRO A 106 3.27 1.24 14.64
C PRO A 106 3.23 2.05 13.34
N TYR A 107 4.38 2.55 12.87
CA TYR A 107 4.48 3.26 11.61
C TYR A 107 4.18 2.35 10.41
N LEU A 108 4.75 1.14 10.38
CA LEU A 108 4.49 0.19 9.29
C LEU A 108 3.04 -0.28 9.27
N SER A 109 2.45 -0.54 10.44
CA SER A 109 1.02 -0.87 10.56
C SER A 109 0.12 0.20 9.93
N ARG A 110 0.38 1.48 10.25
CA ARG A 110 -0.38 2.61 9.68
C ARG A 110 -0.16 2.78 8.18
N ILE A 111 1.07 2.55 7.71
CA ILE A 111 1.40 2.62 6.28
C ILE A 111 0.69 1.51 5.51
N GLY A 112 0.73 0.26 6.02
CA GLY A 112 0.00 -0.87 5.44
C GLY A 112 -1.51 -0.62 5.39
N PHE A 113 -2.07 -0.11 6.49
CA PHE A 113 -3.48 0.28 6.52
C PHE A 113 -3.81 1.38 5.50
N ALA A 114 -3.02 2.44 5.43
CA ALA A 114 -3.20 3.51 4.44
C ALA A 114 -3.11 2.98 3.01
N TYR A 115 -2.17 2.07 2.74
CA TYR A 115 -2.00 1.43 1.44
C TYR A 115 -3.27 0.67 1.03
N MET A 116 -3.78 -0.21 1.89
CA MET A 116 -5.00 -0.97 1.63
C MET A 116 -6.20 -0.06 1.34
N VAL A 117 -6.36 1.00 2.14
CA VAL A 117 -7.42 1.99 1.92
C VAL A 117 -7.25 2.72 0.59
N ALA A 118 -6.02 3.09 0.23
CA ALA A 118 -5.72 3.81 -1.01
C ALA A 118 -5.97 2.93 -2.25
N VAL A 119 -5.54 1.66 -2.22
CA VAL A 119 -5.83 0.68 -3.28
C VAL A 119 -7.34 0.53 -3.45
N GLY A 120 -8.08 0.35 -2.35
CA GLY A 120 -9.54 0.25 -2.38
C GLY A 120 -10.23 1.51 -2.92
N ALA A 121 -9.71 2.70 -2.59
CA ALA A 121 -10.21 3.96 -3.10
C ALA A 121 -9.97 4.11 -4.61
N MET A 122 -8.79 3.74 -5.11
CA MET A 122 -8.49 3.74 -6.54
C MET A 122 -9.38 2.77 -7.32
N HIS A 123 -9.57 1.56 -6.81
CA HIS A 123 -10.46 0.59 -7.44
C HIS A 123 -11.90 1.13 -7.56
N LYS A 124 -12.42 1.79 -6.52
CA LYS A 124 -13.73 2.44 -6.55
C LYS A 124 -13.79 3.60 -7.57
N LYS A 125 -12.72 4.41 -7.69
CA LYS A 125 -12.63 5.48 -8.70
C LYS A 125 -12.64 4.92 -10.12
N GLY A 126 -11.84 3.88 -10.40
CA GLY A 126 -11.80 3.22 -11.71
C GLY A 126 -13.15 2.61 -12.09
N TYR A 127 -13.83 1.96 -11.13
CA TYR A 127 -15.18 1.42 -11.33
C TYR A 127 -16.23 2.51 -11.60
N ARG A 128 -16.14 3.69 -10.95
CA ARG A 128 -17.02 4.83 -11.23
C ARG A 128 -16.78 5.41 -12.61
N GLN A 129 -15.53 5.66 -12.99
CA GLN A 129 -15.19 6.18 -14.33
C GLN A 129 -15.66 5.25 -15.46
N GLN A 130 -15.60 3.93 -15.29
CA GLN A 130 -16.14 2.97 -16.26
C GLN A 130 -17.67 2.96 -16.35
N ASN A 131 -18.39 3.26 -15.26
CA ASN A 131 -19.85 3.33 -15.27
C ASN A 131 -20.38 4.69 -15.72
N ASP A 132 -19.68 5.78 -15.42
CA ASP A 132 -19.99 7.11 -15.93
C ASP A 132 -19.71 7.22 -17.45
N ALA A 133 -18.79 6.39 -17.97
CA ALA A 133 -18.51 6.26 -19.40
C ALA A 133 -19.48 5.32 -20.15
N LYS A 134 -20.34 4.58 -19.45
CA LYS A 134 -21.43 3.84 -20.10
C LYS A 134 -22.56 4.83 -20.39
N PRO A 135 -23.06 4.92 -21.64
CA PRO A 135 -24.23 5.73 -21.90
C PRO A 135 -25.37 5.23 -21.02
N THR A 136 -26.01 6.15 -20.30
CA THR A 136 -27.24 5.82 -19.57
C THR A 136 -28.29 5.25 -20.54
N LEU A 137 -29.22 4.42 -20.06
CA LEU A 137 -30.33 3.89 -20.86
C LEU A 137 -31.04 4.99 -21.67
N ARG A 138 -31.14 6.20 -21.09
CA ARG A 138 -31.67 7.40 -21.73
C ARG A 138 -30.80 7.91 -22.89
N GLN A 139 -29.48 7.96 -22.70
CA GLN A 139 -28.53 8.32 -23.77
C GLN A 139 -28.46 7.26 -24.88
N PHE A 140 -28.60 5.98 -24.54
CA PHE A 140 -28.73 4.89 -25.52
C PHE A 140 -29.99 5.03 -26.37
N MET A 141 -31.12 5.41 -25.76
CA MET A 141 -32.37 5.65 -26.47
C MET A 141 -32.29 6.89 -27.38
N ASP A 142 -31.65 7.98 -26.95
CA ASP A 142 -31.47 9.18 -27.78
C ASP A 142 -30.52 8.94 -28.98
N LEU A 143 -29.50 8.09 -28.82
CA LEU A 143 -28.61 7.67 -29.92
C LEU A 143 -29.35 6.83 -30.97
N ASN A 144 -30.25 5.94 -30.55
CA ASN A 144 -31.03 5.10 -31.47
C ASN A 144 -32.12 5.89 -32.21
N ILE A 145 -32.74 6.90 -31.59
CA ILE A 145 -33.73 7.76 -32.28
C ILE A 145 -33.08 8.58 -33.39
N ARG A 146 -31.84 9.04 -33.21
CA ARG A 146 -31.10 9.77 -34.25
C ARG A 146 -30.62 8.89 -35.40
N PHE A 147 -30.45 7.58 -35.18
CA PHE A 147 -30.07 6.63 -36.22
C PHE A 147 -31.26 6.13 -37.06
N PHE A 148 -32.49 6.17 -36.53
CA PHE A 148 -33.71 5.71 -37.24
C PHE A 148 -34.43 6.80 -38.04
N LEU A 149 -33.97 8.06 -37.98
CA LEU A 149 -34.58 9.21 -38.69
C LEU A 149 -33.69 9.77 -39.81
N ARG A 150 -32.80 8.95 -40.39
CA ARG A 150 -32.10 9.26 -41.64
C ARG A 150 -32.41 8.23 -42.71
#